data_AF-A0AAV8YVH7-F1
#
_entry.id   AF-A0AAV8YVH7-F1
#
_cell.length_a   1.000
_cell.length_b   1.000
_cell.length_c   1.000
_cell.angle_alpha   90.00
_cell.angle_beta   90.00
_cell.angle_gamma   90.00
#
_symmetry.space_group_name_H-M   'P 1'
#
loop_
_entity.id
_entity.type
_entity.pdbx_description
1 polymer ?
#
loop_
_entity_poly.entity_id
_entity_poly.type
_entity_poly.pdbx_seq_one_letter_code
_entity_poly.pdbx_strand_id
1 'polypeptide(L)'
;MANSRFEYVREFESDDKLLPNSWIVVRIDGKGFHKFSTKHNFEKPNDSRALWLMNKAACMVMQEYKDILISYGQSDEYSFVLKKDTALYNRRRYII
;
A
#
# COMPACT_ATOMS: atom_id res chain seq x y z
N MET A 1 -33.07 0.57 -19.24
CA MET A 1 -31.91 0.47 -18.34
C MET A 1 -32.38 0.78 -16.92
N ALA A 2 -32.31 -0.18 -16.00
CA ALA A 2 -33.01 -0.13 -14.70
C ALA A 2 -32.28 0.63 -13.57
N ASN A 3 -31.08 1.17 -13.83
CA ASN A 3 -30.22 1.78 -12.80
C ASN A 3 -30.02 3.31 -12.92
N SER A 4 -30.73 4.00 -13.82
CA SER A 4 -30.53 5.45 -14.03
C SER A 4 -31.01 6.35 -12.88
N ARG A 5 -31.98 5.87 -12.06
CA ARG A 5 -32.58 6.67 -10.97
C ARG A 5 -31.57 7.12 -9.89
N PHE A 6 -30.51 6.35 -9.69
CA PHE A 6 -29.50 6.60 -8.65
C PHE A 6 -28.09 6.82 -9.19
N GLU A 7 -27.93 6.95 -10.51
CA GLU A 7 -26.60 7.07 -11.14
C GLU A 7 -25.84 8.35 -10.74
N TYR A 8 -26.59 9.42 -10.42
CA TYR A 8 -26.05 10.71 -9.98
C TYR A 8 -25.15 10.62 -8.73
N VAL A 9 -25.26 9.55 -7.93
CA VAL A 9 -24.40 9.37 -6.74
C VAL A 9 -22.92 9.19 -7.11
N ARG A 10 -22.61 8.75 -8.34
CA ARG A 10 -21.23 8.63 -8.84
C ARG A 10 -20.57 9.98 -9.08
N GLU A 11 -21.34 11.03 -9.30
CA GLU A 11 -20.81 12.39 -9.50
C GLU A 11 -20.19 12.97 -8.22
N PHE A 12 -20.46 12.36 -7.06
CA PHE A 12 -19.84 12.73 -5.78
C PHE A 12 -18.48 12.06 -5.56
N GLU A 13 -18.05 11.16 -6.44
CA GLU A 13 -16.68 10.60 -6.39
C GLU A 13 -15.67 11.68 -6.78
N SER A 14 -14.59 11.80 -6.01
CA SER A 14 -13.51 12.74 -6.32
C SER A 14 -12.47 12.09 -7.25
N ASP A 15 -12.08 12.78 -8.33
CA ASP A 15 -10.99 12.35 -9.22
C ASP A 15 -9.63 12.77 -8.64
N ASP A 16 -9.14 11.99 -7.67
CA ASP A 16 -7.88 12.28 -6.97
C ASP A 16 -6.68 11.67 -7.71
N LYS A 17 -6.31 12.26 -8.85
CA LYS A 17 -5.16 11.84 -9.66
C LYS A 17 -3.86 12.46 -9.16
N LEU A 18 -2.86 11.61 -8.96
CA LEU A 18 -1.51 12.03 -8.57
C LEU A 18 -0.79 12.70 -9.76
N LEU A 19 0.02 13.73 -9.44
CA LEU A 19 0.77 14.51 -10.41
C LEU A 19 1.54 13.60 -11.40
N PRO A 20 1.50 13.84 -12.72
CA PRO A 20 2.30 13.08 -13.68
C PRO A 20 3.81 13.27 -13.47
N ASN A 21 4.61 12.30 -13.89
CA ASN A 21 6.08 12.33 -13.82
C ASN A 21 6.66 12.55 -12.42
N SER A 22 5.89 12.27 -11.37
CA SER A 22 6.35 12.29 -9.99
C SER A 22 6.46 10.88 -9.42
N TRP A 23 7.45 10.68 -8.54
CA TRP A 23 7.60 9.47 -7.75
C TRP A 23 6.42 9.33 -6.79
N ILE A 24 5.86 8.13 -6.73
CA ILE A 24 4.80 7.81 -5.77
C ILE A 24 5.41 6.89 -4.72
N VAL A 25 5.22 7.23 -3.44
CA VAL A 25 5.63 6.41 -2.31
C VAL A 25 4.38 5.99 -1.55
N VAL A 26 4.11 4.69 -1.54
CA VAL A 26 3.04 4.08 -0.75
C VAL A 26 3.68 3.54 0.52
N ARG A 27 3.32 4.12 1.67
CA ARG A 27 3.76 3.64 2.98
C ARG A 27 2.61 2.98 3.70
N ILE A 28 2.83 1.74 4.12
CA ILE A 28 1.93 0.97 4.98
C ILE A 28 2.53 0.85 6.38
N ASP A 29 1.68 0.88 7.39
CA ASP A 29 2.06 0.84 8.82
C ASP A 29 1.12 -0.10 9.58
N GLY A 30 1.69 -0.86 10.52
CA GLY A 30 0.98 -1.80 11.37
C GLY A 30 0.04 -1.12 12.36
N LYS A 31 -1.26 -1.08 12.05
CA LYS A 31 -2.27 -0.51 12.97
C LYS A 31 -2.25 -1.21 14.34
N GLY A 32 -1.81 -0.50 15.38
CA GLY A 32 -1.81 -1.01 16.75
C GLY A 32 -0.83 -2.15 16.97
N PHE A 33 0.29 -2.16 16.23
CA PHE A 33 1.25 -3.26 16.22
C PHE A 33 1.83 -3.60 17.59
N HIS A 34 1.90 -2.63 18.52
CA HIS A 34 2.30 -2.91 19.89
C HIS A 34 1.42 -3.99 20.55
N LYS A 35 0.08 -3.84 20.47
CA LYS A 35 -0.88 -4.82 21.00
C LYS A 35 -0.80 -6.16 20.26
N PHE A 36 -0.59 -6.12 18.94
CA PHE A 36 -0.41 -7.31 18.13
C PHE A 36 0.85 -8.08 18.55
N SER A 37 1.99 -7.41 18.68
CA SER A 37 3.26 -8.00 19.09
C SER A 37 3.17 -8.66 20.47
N THR A 38 2.47 -8.05 21.43
CA THR A 38 2.25 -8.61 22.76
C THR A 38 1.34 -9.83 22.70
N LYS A 39 0.23 -9.76 21.95
CA LYS A 39 -0.71 -10.88 21.81
C LYS A 39 -0.07 -12.10 21.16
N HIS A 40 0.85 -11.88 20.21
CA HIS A 40 1.52 -12.93 19.46
C HIS A 40 2.90 -13.31 20.04
N ASN A 41 3.25 -12.82 21.24
CA ASN A 41 4.49 -13.12 21.95
C ASN A 41 5.74 -12.92 21.07
N PHE A 42 5.86 -11.74 20.48
CA PHE A 42 7.02 -11.37 19.67
C PHE A 42 8.26 -11.21 20.55
N GLU A 43 9.38 -11.72 20.06
CA GLU A 43 10.69 -11.51 20.68
C GLU A 43 11.07 -10.02 20.68
N LYS A 44 11.75 -9.58 21.75
CA LYS A 44 12.22 -8.21 21.94
C LYS A 44 13.75 -8.19 21.96
N PRO A 45 14.42 -7.18 21.36
CA PRO A 45 13.83 -5.99 20.73
C PRO A 45 13.20 -6.28 19.36
N ASN A 46 13.64 -7.33 18.66
CA ASN A 46 13.21 -7.66 17.31
C ASN A 46 12.80 -9.14 17.22
N ASP A 47 11.68 -9.41 16.54
CA ASP A 47 11.25 -10.77 16.21
C ASP A 47 11.56 -11.09 14.76
N SER A 48 12.49 -12.03 14.54
CA SER A 48 12.96 -12.39 13.20
C SER A 48 11.85 -13.01 12.34
N ARG A 49 10.89 -13.71 12.94
CA ARG A 49 9.78 -14.37 12.20
C ARG A 49 8.83 -13.33 11.65
N ALA A 50 8.52 -12.32 12.45
CA ALA A 50 7.67 -11.21 12.06
C ALA A 50 8.30 -10.39 10.93
N LEU A 51 9.59 -10.05 11.05
CA LEU A 51 10.33 -9.33 10.01
C LEU A 51 10.41 -10.14 8.71
N TRP A 52 10.67 -11.45 8.81
CA TRP A 52 10.70 -12.32 7.62
C TRP A 52 9.32 -12.40 6.95
N LEU A 53 8.24 -12.47 7.73
CA LEU A 53 6.88 -12.43 7.20
C LEU A 53 6.60 -11.12 6.47
N MET A 54 6.99 -9.97 7.04
CA MET A 54 6.84 -8.67 6.39
C MET A 54 7.64 -8.57 5.08
N ASN A 55 8.89 -9.01 5.10
CA ASN A 55 9.73 -9.05 3.91
C ASN A 55 9.12 -9.95 2.83
N LYS A 56 8.61 -11.12 3.21
CA LYS A 56 7.94 -12.03 2.29
C LYS A 56 6.70 -11.38 1.68
N ALA A 57 5.87 -10.72 2.49
CA ALA A 57 4.69 -10.00 2.01
C ALA A 57 5.08 -8.88 1.03
N ALA A 58 6.08 -8.07 1.36
CA ALA A 58 6.59 -7.03 0.48
C ALA A 58 7.14 -7.58 -0.84
N CYS A 59 7.87 -8.69 -0.82
CA CYS A 59 8.31 -9.37 -2.04
C CYS A 59 7.12 -9.80 -2.92
N MET A 60 6.04 -10.32 -2.32
CA MET A 60 4.84 -10.69 -3.08
C MET A 60 4.18 -9.46 -3.71
N VAL A 61 4.08 -8.34 -2.99
CA VAL A 61 3.54 -7.07 -3.51
C VAL A 61 4.38 -6.57 -4.69
N MET A 62 5.71 -6.58 -4.58
CA MET A 62 6.59 -6.21 -5.69
C MET A 62 6.50 -7.16 -6.88
N GLN A 63 6.22 -8.44 -6.64
CA GLN A 63 6.01 -9.42 -7.72
C GLN A 63 4.69 -9.18 -8.46
N GLU A 64 3.64 -8.79 -7.75
CA GLU A 64 2.34 -8.47 -8.35
C GLU A 64 2.40 -7.13 -9.11
N TYR A 65 2.94 -6.09 -8.48
CA TYR A 65 3.01 -4.74 -9.04
C TYR A 65 4.41 -4.44 -9.59
N LYS A 66 4.60 -4.71 -10.89
CA LYS A 66 5.88 -4.55 -11.60
C LYS A 66 6.40 -3.11 -11.69
N ASP A 67 5.54 -2.12 -11.42
CA ASP A 67 5.89 -0.71 -11.45
C ASP A 67 6.63 -0.24 -10.19
N ILE A 68 6.70 -1.09 -9.15
CA ILE A 68 7.48 -0.83 -7.94
C ILE A 68 8.96 -1.09 -8.22
N LEU A 69 9.80 -0.05 -8.08
CA LEU A 69 11.24 -0.16 -8.32
C LEU A 69 12.01 -0.64 -7.09
N ILE A 70 11.64 -0.13 -5.92
CA ILE A 70 12.29 -0.43 -4.66
C ILE A 70 11.25 -0.44 -3.55
N SER A 71 11.49 -1.28 -2.55
CA SER A 71 10.74 -1.26 -1.30
C SER A 71 11.71 -1.27 -0.12
N TYR A 72 11.32 -0.61 0.97
CA TYR A 72 12.11 -0.53 2.20
C TYR A 72 11.19 -0.75 3.39
N GLY A 73 11.57 -1.67 4.28
CA GLY A 73 10.79 -1.99 5.48
C GLY A 73 11.63 -1.89 6.74
N GLN A 74 11.00 -1.41 7.82
CA GLN A 74 11.60 -1.33 9.15
C GLN A 74 10.50 -1.54 10.19
N SER A 75 10.76 -2.33 11.23
CA SER A 75 9.82 -2.59 12.33
C SER A 75 8.50 -3.18 11.81
N ASP A 76 7.46 -2.36 11.70
CA ASP A 76 6.09 -2.66 11.34
C ASP A 76 5.59 -1.81 10.16
N GLU A 77 6.49 -1.07 9.50
CA GLU A 77 6.20 -0.28 8.32
C GLU A 77 6.94 -0.79 7.07
N TYR A 78 6.34 -0.51 5.91
CA TYR A 78 6.94 -0.77 4.61
C TYR A 78 6.60 0.36 3.63
N SER A 79 7.60 0.82 2.89
CA SER A 79 7.46 1.83 1.84
C SER A 79 7.74 1.21 0.47
N PHE A 80 6.88 1.50 -0.50
CA PHE A 80 7.01 1.05 -1.89
C PHE A 80 7.11 2.27 -2.81
N VAL A 81 8.16 2.31 -3.64
CA VAL A 81 8.39 3.41 -4.57
C VAL A 81 8.02 2.98 -5.97
N LEU A 82 6.98 3.60 -6.54
CA LEU A 82 6.57 3.37 -7.92
C LEU A 82 7.33 4.29 -8.87
N LYS A 83 7.61 3.79 -10.08
CA LYS A 83 8.23 4.58 -11.15
C LYS A 83 7.45 5.87 -11.43
N LYS A 84 8.17 6.97 -11.68
CA LYS A 84 7.58 8.30 -11.87
C LYS A 84 6.56 8.38 -13.02
N ASP A 85 6.72 7.53 -14.03
CA ASP A 85 5.92 7.42 -15.24
C ASP A 85 4.83 6.33 -15.15
N THR A 86 4.57 5.79 -13.95
CA THR A 86 3.53 4.77 -13.79
C THR A 86 2.15 5.28 -14.22
N ALA A 87 1.43 4.44 -14.96
CA ALA A 87 0.03 4.63 -15.33
C ALA A 87 -0.90 3.69 -14.54
N LEU A 88 -0.38 3.00 -13.51
CA LEU A 88 -1.13 2.07 -12.67
C LEU A 88 -2.40 2.76 -12.16
N TYR A 89 -3.56 2.15 -12.40
CA TYR A 89 -4.89 2.66 -12.03
C TYR A 89 -5.13 4.14 -12.36
N ASN A 90 -4.61 4.63 -13.49
CA ASN A 90 -4.69 6.04 -13.90
C ASN A 90 -4.14 7.02 -12.83
N ARG A 91 -3.18 6.56 -12.02
CA ARG A 91 -2.58 7.34 -10.93
C ARG A 91 -3.59 7.81 -9.88
N ARG A 92 -4.71 7.09 -9.71
CA ARG A 92 -5.75 7.43 -8.72
C ARG A 92 -5.28 7.08 -7.31
N ARG A 93 -5.19 8.09 -6.45
CA ARG A 93 -4.72 7.96 -5.06
C ARG A 93 -5.50 6.93 -4.24
N TYR A 94 -6.81 6.81 -4.43
CA TYR A 94 -7.64 5.87 -3.67
C TYR A 94 -7.31 4.39 -3.97
N ILE A 95 -6.78 4.09 -5.16
CA ILE A 95 -6.54 2.72 -5.63
C ILE A 95 -5.08 2.30 -5.42
N ILE A 96 -4.15 3.27 -5.41
CA ILE A 96 -2.71 3.06 -5.21
C ILE A 96 -2.36 3.16 -3.74
#